data_AF-A0A7J7JWY8-F1
#
_entry.id   AF-A0A7J7JWY8-F1
#
_cell.length_a   1.000
_cell.length_b   1.000
_cell.length_c   1.000
_cell.angle_alpha   90.00
_cell.angle_beta   90.00
_cell.angle_gamma   90.00
#
_symmetry.space_group_name_H-M   'P 1'
#
loop_
_entity.id
_entity.type
_entity.pdbx_description
1 polymer ?
#
loop_
_entity_poly.entity_id
_entity_poly.type
_entity_poly.pdbx_seq_one_letter_code
_entity_poly.pdbx_strand_id
1 'polypeptide(L)'
;MWKTEISLPGFVDMISDKCLLIEVLLHRAGAKSLILDVVRSLVTPKTASSLTTIGEIFNRLNQVYAYNEDMKSDFEVLAVTKSWLAANAVSVIQQDDIYTHVFYPIFGEQRARRDEKSNSSFPISVMVEYIASLQTFDLPVHFYLYELLVNTLVDCGQLFRLHQFLQYHVMADSKHLACLLLSLQNVYPPAFQIALDMLKRLGTAHDEIVEVFLSKHQVLTAIRYLRSVGLANQMQPRKFLSVAKESGDPDIFYTTYKYFEDINVKQRNTTSFAPGDHCEEYQHHFSVLFCQ
;
A
#
# COMPACT_ATOMS: atom_id res chain seq x y z
N MET A 1 25.10 -44.86 0.89
CA MET A 1 25.10 -43.72 -0.06
C MET A 1 25.82 -42.57 0.60
N TRP A 2 26.89 -42.07 0.00
CA TRP A 2 27.62 -40.89 0.49
C TRP A 2 26.85 -39.66 0.01
N LYS A 3 26.35 -38.83 0.93
CA LYS A 3 25.82 -37.51 0.58
C LYS A 3 26.96 -36.52 0.73
N THR A 4 27.41 -35.95 -0.38
CA THR A 4 28.36 -34.84 -0.39
C THR A 4 27.61 -33.55 -0.10
N GLU A 5 27.68 -33.08 1.14
CA GLU A 5 27.20 -31.76 1.52
C GLU A 5 28.30 -30.73 1.24
N ILE A 6 28.09 -29.87 0.24
CA ILE A 6 29.01 -28.78 -0.08
C ILE A 6 28.90 -27.74 1.02
N SER A 7 30.02 -27.31 1.60
CA SER A 7 30.06 -26.18 2.52
C SER A 7 29.71 -24.89 1.77
N LEU A 8 28.43 -24.52 1.84
CA LEU A 8 27.88 -23.37 1.14
C LEU A 8 28.58 -22.02 1.42
N PRO A 9 29.12 -21.73 2.63
CA PRO A 9 29.79 -20.45 2.89
C PRO A 9 31.04 -20.23 2.01
N GLY A 10 31.89 -21.25 1.86
CA GLY A 10 33.09 -21.15 1.01
C GLY A 10 32.78 -21.16 -0.50
N PHE A 11 31.59 -21.63 -0.88
CA PHE A 11 31.13 -21.63 -2.28
C PHE A 11 30.68 -20.25 -2.75
N VAL A 12 30.12 -19.44 -1.83
CA VAL A 12 29.74 -18.03 -2.07
C VAL A 12 30.97 -17.19 -2.42
N ASP A 13 32.09 -17.42 -1.74
CA ASP A 13 33.35 -16.68 -1.97
C ASP A 13 34.07 -17.10 -3.27
N MET A 14 33.71 -18.26 -3.84
CA MET A 14 34.40 -18.85 -5.00
C MET A 14 33.80 -18.41 -6.34
N ILE A 15 32.55 -17.94 -6.36
CA ILE A 15 31.86 -17.51 -7.58
C ILE A 15 31.82 -15.99 -7.66
N SER A 16 32.59 -15.44 -8.60
CA SER A 16 32.61 -13.98 -8.86
C SER A 16 31.31 -13.45 -9.47
N ASP A 17 30.60 -14.29 -10.23
CA ASP A 17 29.32 -13.92 -10.85
C ASP A 17 28.15 -14.17 -9.89
N LYS A 18 27.63 -13.06 -9.37
CA LYS A 18 26.53 -13.03 -8.40
C LYS A 18 25.21 -13.51 -9.01
N CYS A 19 24.98 -13.36 -10.32
CA CYS A 19 23.76 -13.83 -10.98
C CYS A 19 23.75 -15.36 -11.12
N LEU A 20 24.91 -15.95 -11.47
CA LEU A 20 25.08 -17.40 -11.53
C LEU A 20 25.04 -18.05 -10.14
N LEU A 21 25.62 -17.40 -9.13
CA LEU A 21 25.55 -17.87 -7.74
C LEU A 21 24.08 -17.98 -7.28
N ILE A 22 23.26 -16.96 -7.54
CA ILE A 22 21.84 -16.99 -7.18
C ILE A 22 21.08 -18.10 -7.92
N GLU A 23 21.32 -18.31 -9.22
CA GLU A 23 20.71 -19.43 -9.95
C GLU A 23 21.05 -20.78 -9.33
N VAL A 24 22.33 -21.01 -8.98
CA VAL A 24 22.74 -22.27 -8.36
C VAL A 24 22.12 -22.45 -6.97
N LEU A 25 22.00 -21.37 -6.19
CA LEU A 25 21.40 -21.42 -4.85
C LEU A 25 19.87 -21.60 -4.90
N LEU A 26 19.19 -21.02 -5.89
CA LEU A 26 17.75 -21.19 -6.09
C LEU A 26 17.35 -22.65 -6.30
N HIS A 27 18.21 -23.44 -6.93
CA HIS A 27 17.97 -24.87 -7.20
C HIS A 27 18.41 -25.80 -6.04
N ARG A 28 18.74 -25.27 -4.86
CA ARG A 28 19.22 -26.05 -3.71
C ARG A 28 18.33 -25.94 -2.48
N ALA A 29 18.16 -27.07 -1.80
CA ALA A 29 17.48 -27.15 -0.50
C ALA A 29 18.25 -26.34 0.55
N GLY A 30 17.54 -25.57 1.38
CA GLY A 30 18.14 -24.91 2.55
C GLY A 30 19.08 -23.73 2.21
N ALA A 31 19.10 -23.27 0.96
CA ALA A 31 19.92 -22.13 0.54
C ALA A 31 19.28 -20.77 0.82
N LYS A 32 18.02 -20.74 1.29
CA LYS A 32 17.23 -19.52 1.53
C LYS A 32 17.97 -18.46 2.37
N SER A 33 18.53 -18.84 3.52
CA SER A 33 19.27 -17.91 4.39
C SER A 33 20.49 -17.32 3.69
N LEU A 34 21.23 -18.15 2.95
CA LEU A 34 22.43 -17.72 2.22
C LEU A 34 22.09 -16.82 1.04
N ILE A 35 20.99 -17.08 0.33
CA ILE A 35 20.53 -16.18 -0.72
C ILE A 35 20.21 -14.81 -0.13
N LEU A 36 19.51 -14.77 1.00
CA LEU A 36 19.18 -13.51 1.67
C LEU A 36 20.43 -12.78 2.17
N ASP A 37 21.42 -13.50 2.70
CA ASP A 37 22.70 -12.92 3.12
C ASP A 37 23.50 -12.37 1.93
N VAL A 38 23.52 -13.09 0.80
CA VAL A 38 24.14 -12.63 -0.44
C VAL A 38 23.42 -11.37 -0.91
N VAL A 39 22.09 -11.39 -1.09
CA VAL A 39 21.31 -10.21 -1.51
C VAL A 39 21.54 -9.03 -0.57
N ARG A 40 21.53 -9.23 0.75
CA ARG A 40 21.85 -8.18 1.73
C ARG A 40 23.25 -7.60 1.52
N SER A 41 24.26 -8.44 1.30
CA SER A 41 25.62 -7.99 0.99
C SER A 41 25.67 -7.16 -0.29
N LEU A 42 24.84 -7.46 -1.30
CA LEU A 42 24.80 -6.71 -2.57
C LEU A 42 24.14 -5.35 -2.44
N VAL A 43 23.22 -5.20 -1.50
CA VAL A 43 22.48 -3.95 -1.26
C VAL A 43 23.18 -3.05 -0.24
N THR A 44 24.08 -3.61 0.58
CA THR A 44 24.80 -2.85 1.60
C THR A 44 25.75 -1.83 0.94
N PRO A 45 25.73 -0.53 1.35
CA PRO A 45 26.47 0.55 0.65
C PRO A 45 27.98 0.32 0.48
N LYS A 46 28.60 -0.47 1.37
CA LYS A 46 30.04 -0.76 1.35
C LYS A 46 30.45 -1.79 0.30
N THR A 47 29.50 -2.61 -0.16
CA THR A 47 29.70 -3.76 -1.06
C THR A 47 28.72 -3.73 -2.23
N ALA A 48 28.12 -2.56 -2.47
CA ALA A 48 27.05 -2.36 -3.43
C ALA A 48 27.47 -2.78 -4.84
N SER A 49 26.75 -3.74 -5.40
CA SER A 49 26.84 -4.09 -6.82
C SER A 49 26.07 -3.07 -7.68
N SER A 50 26.30 -3.09 -9.00
CA SER A 50 25.51 -2.31 -9.96
C SER A 50 24.02 -2.63 -9.83
N LEU A 51 23.18 -1.59 -9.93
CA LEU A 51 21.72 -1.70 -9.86
C LEU A 51 21.17 -2.69 -10.91
N THR A 52 21.79 -2.75 -12.09
CA THR A 52 21.46 -3.71 -13.15
C THR A 52 21.57 -5.16 -12.69
N THR A 53 22.68 -5.50 -12.03
CA THR A 53 22.92 -6.84 -11.48
C THR A 53 21.93 -7.17 -10.37
N ILE A 54 21.59 -6.19 -9.54
CA ILE A 54 20.59 -6.36 -8.47
C ILE A 54 19.20 -6.60 -9.06
N GLY A 55 18.82 -5.84 -10.09
CA GLY A 55 17.56 -6.03 -10.82
C GLY A 55 17.47 -7.41 -11.48
N GLU A 56 18.54 -7.89 -12.13
CA GLU A 56 18.60 -9.25 -12.68
C GLU A 56 18.41 -10.33 -11.61
N ILE A 57 19.03 -10.14 -10.44
CA ILE A 57 18.85 -11.05 -9.30
C ILE A 57 17.41 -11.04 -8.82
N PHE A 58 16.79 -9.87 -8.64
CA PHE A 58 15.38 -9.78 -8.25
C PHE A 58 14.47 -10.44 -9.28
N ASN A 59 14.74 -10.25 -10.57
CA ASN A 59 13.97 -10.90 -11.63
C ASN A 59 14.04 -12.43 -11.52
N ARG A 60 15.21 -13.00 -11.24
CA ARG A 60 15.39 -14.45 -11.05
C ARG A 60 14.67 -14.96 -9.81
N LEU A 61 14.71 -14.22 -8.70
CA LEU A 61 13.98 -14.56 -7.47
C LEU A 61 12.47 -14.53 -7.70
N ASN A 62 11.97 -13.45 -8.30
CA ASN A 62 10.55 -13.21 -8.52
C ASN A 62 9.97 -14.13 -9.60
N GLN A 63 10.77 -14.56 -10.58
CA GLN A 63 10.37 -15.59 -11.55
C GLN A 63 10.05 -16.93 -10.86
N VAL A 64 10.91 -17.37 -9.92
CA VAL A 64 10.68 -18.59 -9.14
C VAL A 64 9.49 -18.43 -8.21
N TYR A 65 9.30 -17.24 -7.64
CA TYR A 65 8.16 -16.94 -6.79
C TYR A 65 6.83 -16.94 -7.55
N ALA A 66 6.76 -16.28 -8.71
CA ALA A 66 5.59 -16.27 -9.60
C ALA A 66 5.21 -17.68 -10.07
N TYR A 67 6.20 -18.46 -10.52
CA TYR A 67 5.96 -19.85 -10.90
C TYR A 67 5.36 -20.68 -9.75
N ASN A 68 5.78 -20.43 -8.50
CA ASN A 68 5.19 -21.12 -7.34
C ASN A 68 3.78 -20.64 -6.98
N GLU A 69 3.45 -19.37 -7.21
CA GLU A 69 2.09 -18.85 -7.01
C GLU A 69 1.12 -19.43 -8.05
N ASP A 70 1.50 -19.44 -9.33
CA ASP A 70 0.68 -20.01 -10.42
C ASP A 70 0.38 -21.50 -10.20
N MET A 71 1.37 -22.26 -9.72
CA MET A 71 1.20 -23.69 -9.42
C MET A 71 0.31 -23.96 -8.21
N LYS A 72 0.06 -22.97 -7.33
CA LYS A 72 -0.90 -23.11 -6.21
C LYS A 72 -2.34 -22.85 -6.66
N SER A 73 -2.55 -22.03 -7.68
CA SER A 73 -3.89 -21.73 -8.22
C SER A 73 -4.48 -22.87 -9.06
N ASP A 74 -3.65 -23.68 -9.73
CA ASP A 74 -4.13 -24.82 -10.52
C ASP A 74 -4.28 -26.09 -9.66
N PHE A 75 -5.44 -26.23 -9.01
CA PHE A 75 -5.76 -27.33 -8.09
C PHE A 75 -5.92 -28.73 -8.75
N GLU A 76 -5.70 -28.91 -10.06
CA GLU A 76 -5.97 -30.20 -10.75
C GLU A 76 -4.76 -30.91 -11.40
N VAL A 77 -3.57 -30.32 -11.48
CA VAL A 77 -2.39 -30.95 -12.14
C VAL A 77 -1.41 -31.62 -11.14
N LEU A 78 -1.79 -31.66 -9.86
CA LEU A 78 -0.92 -31.81 -8.69
C LEU A 78 -0.21 -33.16 -8.45
N ALA A 79 -0.27 -34.16 -9.34
CA ALA A 79 0.42 -35.44 -9.08
C ALA A 79 1.81 -35.54 -9.73
N VAL A 80 1.97 -35.05 -10.96
CA VAL A 80 3.20 -35.27 -11.75
C VAL A 80 4.21 -34.13 -11.56
N THR A 81 3.76 -32.89 -11.41
CA THR A 81 4.63 -31.71 -11.28
C THR A 81 5.09 -31.45 -9.84
N LYS A 82 4.26 -31.78 -8.84
CA LYS A 82 4.72 -31.88 -7.43
C LYS A 82 5.90 -32.84 -7.29
N SER A 83 5.95 -33.89 -8.11
CA SER A 83 7.07 -34.85 -8.12
C SER A 83 8.37 -34.20 -8.61
N TRP A 84 8.32 -33.29 -9.60
CA TRP A 84 9.52 -32.62 -10.14
C TRP A 84 10.03 -31.48 -9.24
N LEU A 85 9.14 -30.68 -8.66
CA LEU A 85 9.48 -29.64 -7.67
C LEU A 85 9.80 -30.20 -6.27
N ALA A 86 9.23 -31.35 -5.89
CA ALA A 86 9.68 -32.07 -4.69
C ALA A 86 11.00 -32.82 -4.94
N ALA A 87 11.32 -33.18 -6.19
CA ALA A 87 12.60 -33.77 -6.56
C ALA A 87 13.73 -32.73 -6.66
N ASN A 88 13.43 -31.51 -7.11
CA ASN A 88 14.38 -30.40 -7.16
C ASN A 88 14.06 -29.44 -6.02
N ALA A 89 14.82 -29.47 -4.93
CA ALA A 89 14.58 -28.61 -3.78
C ALA A 89 14.80 -27.12 -4.11
N VAL A 90 13.77 -26.47 -4.67
CA VAL A 90 13.80 -25.06 -5.05
C VAL A 90 13.56 -24.20 -3.81
N SER A 91 14.49 -23.28 -3.53
CA SER A 91 14.34 -22.31 -2.45
C SER A 91 13.50 -21.13 -2.93
N VAL A 92 12.24 -21.07 -2.51
CA VAL A 92 11.34 -19.96 -2.82
C VAL A 92 11.57 -18.82 -1.82
N ILE A 93 11.77 -17.61 -2.33
CA ILE A 93 11.93 -16.39 -1.54
C ILE A 93 10.66 -15.57 -1.68
N GLN A 94 10.01 -15.31 -0.55
CA GLN A 94 8.78 -14.52 -0.48
C GLN A 94 9.11 -13.05 -0.23
N GLN A 95 8.12 -12.19 -0.46
CA GLN A 95 8.27 -10.75 -0.22
C GLN A 95 8.59 -10.44 1.26
N ASP A 96 8.05 -11.22 2.21
CA ASP A 96 8.34 -11.08 3.65
C ASP A 96 9.81 -11.36 3.98
N ASP A 97 10.43 -12.31 3.27
CA ASP A 97 11.83 -12.68 3.50
C ASP A 97 12.77 -11.53 3.09
N ILE A 98 12.51 -10.93 1.93
CA ILE A 98 13.29 -9.79 1.44
C ILE A 98 13.05 -8.58 2.34
N TYR A 99 11.82 -8.35 2.78
CA TYR A 99 11.51 -7.28 3.72
C TYR A 99 12.27 -7.41 5.04
N THR A 100 12.16 -8.56 5.70
CA THR A 100 12.72 -8.77 7.04
C THR A 100 14.24 -8.88 7.05
N HIS A 101 14.83 -9.56 6.06
CA HIS A 101 16.26 -9.87 6.07
C HIS A 101 17.12 -8.88 5.25
N VAL A 102 16.54 -8.21 4.26
CA VAL A 102 17.28 -7.29 3.37
C VAL A 102 16.91 -5.83 3.67
N PHE A 103 15.64 -5.46 3.51
CA PHE A 103 15.25 -4.05 3.58
C PHE A 103 15.23 -3.52 5.00
N TYR A 104 14.56 -4.19 5.94
CA TYR A 104 14.39 -3.70 7.31
C TYR A 104 15.73 -3.36 8.00
N PRO A 105 16.79 -4.20 7.93
CA PRO A 105 18.08 -3.86 8.52
C PRO A 105 18.76 -2.67 7.85
N ILE A 106 18.71 -2.59 6.51
CA ILE A 106 19.39 -1.54 5.74
C ILE A 106 18.74 -0.18 5.98
N PHE A 107 17.41 -0.13 5.98
CA PHE A 107 16.67 1.10 6.27
C PHE A 107 16.71 1.48 7.75
N GLY A 108 16.76 0.50 8.66
CA GLY A 108 17.01 0.73 10.09
C GLY A 108 18.37 1.39 10.35
N GLU A 109 19.43 0.88 9.72
CA GLU A 109 20.78 1.46 9.79
C GLU A 109 20.84 2.86 9.17
N GLN A 110 20.13 3.11 8.07
CA GLN A 110 20.02 4.44 7.46
C GLN A 110 19.34 5.45 8.39
N ARG A 111 18.23 5.04 9.03
CA ARG A 111 17.48 5.91 9.95
C ARG A 111 18.30 6.29 11.19
N ALA A 112 19.17 5.40 11.65
CA ALA A 112 20.10 5.64 12.75
C ALA A 112 21.25 6.60 12.37
N ARG A 113 21.64 6.71 11.09
CA ARG A 113 22.74 7.56 10.60
C ARG A 113 22.28 8.93 10.07
N ARG A 114 21.19 9.47 10.63
CA ARG A 114 20.48 10.69 10.20
C ARG A 114 21.35 11.94 10.01
N ASP A 115 22.58 11.97 10.51
CA ASP A 115 23.46 13.13 10.55
C ASP A 115 24.40 13.27 9.33
N GLU A 116 24.59 12.21 8.53
CA GLU A 116 25.40 12.30 7.31
C GLU A 116 24.49 12.39 6.08
N LYS A 117 24.72 13.38 5.22
CA LYS A 117 24.22 13.47 3.82
C LYS A 117 24.75 12.31 2.94
N SER A 118 24.82 11.11 3.51
CA SER A 118 25.19 9.91 2.81
C SER A 118 24.07 9.51 1.87
N ASN A 119 24.45 8.85 0.79
CA ASN A 119 23.71 8.65 -0.44
C ASN A 119 22.44 7.78 -0.25
N SER A 120 21.41 8.30 0.42
CA SER A 120 20.13 7.62 0.69
C SER A 120 19.35 7.26 -0.57
N SER A 121 19.81 7.75 -1.74
CA SER A 121 19.25 7.37 -3.03
C SER A 121 19.44 5.89 -3.36
N PHE A 122 20.53 5.24 -2.94
CA PHE A 122 20.84 3.88 -3.42
C PHE A 122 19.86 2.82 -2.88
N PRO A 123 19.58 2.70 -1.56
CA PRO A 123 18.60 1.73 -1.08
C PRO A 123 17.18 1.98 -1.61
N ILE A 124 16.81 3.25 -1.80
CA ILE A 124 15.54 3.63 -2.42
C ILE A 124 15.48 3.12 -3.86
N SER A 125 16.54 3.33 -4.65
CA SER A 125 16.63 2.81 -6.02
C SER A 125 16.53 1.29 -6.06
N VAL A 126 17.21 0.58 -5.15
CA VAL A 126 17.12 -0.89 -5.05
C VAL A 126 15.68 -1.34 -4.73
N MET A 127 15.01 -0.65 -3.81
CA MET A 127 13.64 -0.99 -3.44
C MET A 127 12.65 -0.73 -4.57
N VAL A 128 12.83 0.36 -5.31
CA VAL A 128 12.02 0.66 -6.52
C VAL A 128 12.27 -0.38 -7.60
N GLU A 129 13.53 -0.80 -7.81
CA GLU A 129 13.86 -1.88 -8.74
C GLU A 129 13.20 -3.21 -8.34
N TYR A 130 13.16 -3.52 -7.04
CA TYR A 130 12.45 -4.70 -6.55
C TYR A 130 10.94 -4.63 -6.81
N ILE A 131 10.31 -3.48 -6.54
CA ILE A 131 8.88 -3.26 -6.84
C ILE A 131 8.60 -3.38 -8.34
N ALA A 132 9.45 -2.78 -9.19
CA ALA A 132 9.34 -2.89 -10.63
C ALA A 132 9.50 -4.34 -11.11
N SER A 133 10.42 -5.10 -10.51
CA SER A 133 10.58 -6.52 -10.78
C SER A 133 9.31 -7.30 -10.42
N LEU A 134 8.72 -7.08 -9.24
CA LEU A 134 7.45 -7.72 -8.86
C LEU A 134 6.34 -7.42 -9.86
N GLN A 135 6.21 -6.15 -10.29
CA GLN A 135 5.21 -5.74 -11.27
C GLN A 135 5.44 -6.36 -12.66
N THR A 136 6.70 -6.58 -13.05
CA THR A 136 7.06 -7.22 -14.33
C THR A 136 6.60 -8.69 -14.39
N PHE A 137 6.52 -9.36 -13.24
CA PHE A 137 6.04 -10.74 -13.11
C PHE A 137 4.57 -10.82 -12.65
N ASP A 138 3.80 -9.73 -12.75
CA ASP A 138 2.39 -9.63 -12.34
C ASP A 138 2.12 -10.05 -10.88
N LEU A 139 3.13 -9.89 -10.01
CA LEU A 139 3.00 -10.21 -8.59
C LEU A 139 2.41 -9.01 -7.82
N PRO A 140 1.35 -9.21 -7.02
CA PRO A 140 0.82 -8.14 -6.18
C PRO A 140 1.86 -7.72 -5.14
N VAL A 141 2.20 -6.45 -5.12
CA VAL A 141 3.13 -5.88 -4.15
C VAL A 141 2.41 -5.74 -2.80
N HIS A 142 2.96 -6.34 -1.74
CA HIS A 142 2.37 -6.22 -0.42
C HIS A 142 2.48 -4.79 0.13
N PHE A 143 1.46 -4.35 0.86
CA PHE A 143 1.31 -2.97 1.35
C PHE A 143 2.50 -2.50 2.21
N TYR A 144 3.07 -3.37 3.04
CA TYR A 144 4.19 -2.99 3.93
C TYR A 144 5.44 -2.53 3.16
N LEU A 145 5.60 -2.93 1.89
CA LEU A 145 6.67 -2.42 1.03
C LEU A 145 6.40 -0.96 0.64
N TYR A 146 5.17 -0.63 0.24
CA TYR A 146 4.81 0.77 -0.03
C TYR A 146 4.93 1.62 1.23
N GLU A 147 4.49 1.11 2.38
CA GLU A 147 4.62 1.82 3.65
C GLU A 147 6.09 2.13 3.98
N LEU A 148 6.98 1.15 3.87
CA LEU A 148 8.41 1.35 4.10
C LEU A 148 9.02 2.34 3.09
N LEU A 149 8.67 2.25 1.81
CA LEU A 149 9.17 3.17 0.78
C LEU A 149 8.71 4.61 1.03
N VAL A 150 7.43 4.80 1.34
CA VAL A 150 6.87 6.13 1.62
C VAL A 150 7.51 6.72 2.87
N ASN A 151 7.57 5.95 3.97
CA ASN A 151 8.15 6.43 5.22
C ASN A 151 9.64 6.78 5.06
N THR A 152 10.40 6.00 4.30
CA THR A 152 11.82 6.28 4.03
C THR A 152 12.01 7.51 3.15
N LEU A 153 11.18 7.72 2.13
CA LEU A 153 11.21 8.92 1.29
C LEU A 153 10.88 10.18 2.10
N VAL A 154 9.90 10.11 3.01
CA VAL A 154 9.54 11.20 3.91
C VAL A 154 10.67 11.48 4.90
N ASP A 155 11.22 10.45 5.55
CA ASP A 155 12.35 10.57 6.48
C ASP A 155 13.60 11.17 5.80
N CYS A 156 13.83 10.85 4.52
CA CYS A 156 14.93 11.40 3.72
C CYS A 156 14.63 12.78 3.08
N GLY A 157 13.43 13.32 3.27
CA GLY A 157 13.00 14.59 2.66
C GLY A 157 12.84 14.55 1.13
N GLN A 158 12.80 13.37 0.51
CA GLN A 158 12.69 13.19 -0.95
C GLN A 158 11.24 13.27 -1.45
N LEU A 159 10.50 14.30 -1.02
CA LEU A 159 9.07 14.45 -1.29
C LEU A 159 8.74 14.62 -2.78
N PHE A 160 9.67 15.16 -3.57
CA PHE A 160 9.50 15.27 -5.02
C PHE A 160 9.50 13.90 -5.71
N ARG A 161 10.40 12.99 -5.31
CA ARG A 161 10.42 11.62 -5.84
C ARG A 161 9.17 10.85 -5.41
N LEU A 162 8.73 11.04 -4.17
CA LEU A 162 7.46 10.50 -3.70
C LEU A 162 6.29 10.96 -4.59
N HIS A 163 6.23 12.27 -4.91
CA HIS A 163 5.22 12.80 -5.83
C HIS A 163 5.27 12.10 -7.19
N GLN A 164 6.46 11.98 -7.79
CA GLN A 164 6.62 11.34 -9.10
C GLN A 164 6.18 9.88 -9.08
N PHE A 165 6.57 9.10 -8.07
CA PHE A 165 6.17 7.69 -7.96
C PHE A 165 4.66 7.52 -7.84
N LEU A 166 3.98 8.43 -7.13
CA LEU A 166 2.53 8.43 -7.01
C LEU A 166 1.84 8.88 -8.30
N GLN A 167 2.37 9.93 -8.94
CA GLN A 167 1.80 10.49 -10.17
C GLN A 167 1.92 9.55 -11.37
N TYR A 168 3.05 8.84 -11.47
CA TYR A 168 3.31 7.88 -12.55
C TYR A 168 2.89 6.45 -12.20
N HIS A 169 2.13 6.24 -11.13
CA HIS A 169 1.61 4.92 -10.73
C HIS A 169 2.68 3.83 -10.56
N VAL A 170 3.91 4.22 -10.17
CA VAL A 170 4.95 3.26 -9.77
C VAL A 170 4.48 2.49 -8.55
N MET A 171 3.75 3.16 -7.65
CA MET A 171 3.01 2.51 -6.58
C MET A 171 1.56 2.32 -7.01
N ALA A 172 1.08 1.08 -6.98
CA ALA A 172 -0.29 0.76 -7.36
C ALA A 172 -1.30 1.42 -6.40
N ASP A 173 -2.39 1.95 -6.95
CA ASP A 173 -3.46 2.55 -6.18
C ASP A 173 -4.07 1.54 -5.20
N SER A 174 -4.21 1.92 -3.94
CA SER A 174 -4.90 1.08 -2.94
C SER A 174 -5.49 1.93 -1.82
N LYS A 175 -6.54 1.41 -1.18
CA LYS A 175 -7.18 2.08 -0.03
C LYS A 175 -6.18 2.32 1.10
N HIS A 176 -5.36 1.31 1.41
CA HIS A 176 -4.33 1.40 2.45
C HIS A 176 -3.28 2.50 2.14
N LEU A 177 -2.80 2.59 0.89
CA LEU A 177 -1.85 3.62 0.48
C LEU A 177 -2.46 5.02 0.57
N ALA A 178 -3.72 5.19 0.14
CA ALA A 178 -4.40 6.46 0.29
C ALA A 178 -4.55 6.88 1.76
N CYS A 179 -4.91 5.97 2.66
CA CYS A 179 -4.96 6.23 4.10
C CYS A 179 -3.60 6.65 4.67
N LEU A 180 -2.51 5.99 4.25
CA LEU A 180 -1.16 6.38 4.61
C LEU A 180 -0.85 7.82 4.15
N LEU A 181 -1.16 8.18 2.91
CA LEU A 181 -0.95 9.52 2.38
C LEU A 181 -1.77 10.59 3.11
N LEU A 182 -3.01 10.27 3.51
CA LEU A 182 -3.84 11.17 4.31
C LEU A 182 -3.21 11.47 5.68
N SER A 183 -2.55 10.49 6.31
CA SER A 183 -1.81 10.71 7.55
C SER A 183 -0.60 11.63 7.39
N LEU A 184 -0.04 11.71 6.17
CA LEU A 184 1.14 12.52 5.84
C LEU A 184 0.80 13.96 5.45
N GLN A 185 -0.48 14.35 5.37
CA GLN A 185 -0.91 15.67 4.86
C GLN A 185 -0.26 16.87 5.57
N ASN A 186 0.12 16.72 6.85
CA ASN A 186 0.73 17.81 7.62
C ASN A 186 2.20 18.05 7.23
N VAL A 187 2.90 16.99 6.80
CA VAL A 187 4.31 17.04 6.36
C VAL A 187 4.38 17.30 4.86
N TYR A 188 3.47 16.70 4.10
CA TYR A 188 3.40 16.81 2.66
C TYR A 188 1.97 17.16 2.23
N PRO A 189 1.61 18.46 2.18
CA PRO A 189 0.24 18.89 1.87
C PRO A 189 -0.37 18.34 0.56
N PRO A 190 0.40 18.17 -0.54
CA PRO A 190 -0.14 17.55 -1.76
C PRO A 190 -0.60 16.10 -1.58
N ALA A 191 -0.15 15.38 -0.55
CA ALA A 191 -0.58 14.01 -0.26
C ALA A 191 -2.10 13.87 -0.15
N PHE A 192 -2.77 14.90 0.37
CA PHE A 192 -4.22 14.90 0.55
C PHE A 192 -4.97 14.77 -0.79
N GLN A 193 -4.61 15.59 -1.78
CA GLN A 193 -5.26 15.54 -3.09
C GLN A 193 -4.93 14.25 -3.84
N ILE A 194 -3.66 13.81 -3.78
CA ILE A 194 -3.23 12.56 -4.42
C ILE A 194 -3.98 11.36 -3.82
N ALA A 195 -4.17 11.33 -2.50
CA ALA A 195 -4.94 10.29 -1.83
C ALA A 195 -6.41 10.28 -2.28
N LEU A 196 -7.05 11.45 -2.39
CA LEU A 196 -8.42 11.54 -2.89
C LEU A 196 -8.53 11.12 -4.36
N ASP A 197 -7.59 11.52 -5.20
CA ASP A 197 -7.54 11.10 -6.60
C ASP A 197 -7.34 9.59 -6.72
N MET A 198 -6.49 9.01 -5.88
CA MET A 198 -6.29 7.55 -5.77
C MET A 198 -7.57 6.82 -5.38
N LEU A 199 -8.24 7.24 -4.30
CA LEU A 199 -9.51 6.65 -3.88
C LEU A 199 -10.59 6.77 -4.96
N LYS A 200 -10.63 7.91 -5.68
CA LYS A 200 -11.58 8.15 -6.76
C LYS A 200 -11.33 7.22 -7.95
N ARG A 201 -10.08 6.98 -8.33
CA ARG A 201 -9.72 6.05 -9.43
C ARG A 201 -10.05 4.60 -9.11
N LEU A 202 -9.97 4.20 -7.83
CA LEU A 202 -10.35 2.85 -7.40
C LEU A 202 -11.84 2.54 -7.60
N GLY A 203 -12.71 3.55 -7.64
CA GLY A 203 -14.16 3.40 -7.89
C GLY A 203 -14.94 2.62 -6.82
N THR A 204 -14.27 2.04 -5.84
CA THR A 204 -14.86 1.21 -4.76
C THR A 204 -14.68 1.83 -3.38
N ALA A 205 -14.13 3.05 -3.33
CA ALA A 205 -13.71 3.72 -2.10
C ALA A 205 -14.56 4.96 -1.75
N HIS A 206 -15.84 4.94 -2.10
CA HIS A 206 -16.74 6.08 -1.93
C HIS A 206 -16.98 6.41 -0.45
N ASP A 207 -17.11 5.39 0.40
CA ASP A 207 -17.33 5.57 1.84
C ASP A 207 -16.11 6.21 2.50
N GLU A 208 -14.91 5.77 2.13
CA GLU A 208 -13.66 6.34 2.63
C GLU A 208 -13.50 7.80 2.21
N ILE A 209 -13.83 8.16 0.97
CA ILE A 209 -13.80 9.57 0.50
C ILE A 209 -14.76 10.44 1.32
N VAL A 210 -15.96 9.93 1.59
CA VAL A 210 -16.96 10.63 2.41
C VAL A 210 -16.45 10.82 3.83
N GLU A 211 -15.86 9.79 4.43
CA GLU A 211 -15.25 9.88 5.76
C GLU A 211 -14.15 10.93 5.83
N VAL A 212 -13.31 11.01 4.79
CA VAL A 212 -12.26 12.02 4.69
C VAL A 212 -12.86 13.43 4.67
N PHE A 213 -13.90 13.69 3.88
CA PHE A 213 -14.55 15.01 3.86
C PHE A 213 -15.23 15.35 5.20
N LEU A 214 -15.90 14.37 5.82
CA LEU A 214 -16.56 14.57 7.11
C LEU A 214 -15.54 14.86 8.22
N SER A 215 -14.39 14.18 8.24
CA SER A 215 -13.32 14.45 9.22
C SER A 215 -12.75 15.87 9.15
N LYS A 216 -12.89 16.55 8.01
CA LYS A 216 -12.50 17.95 7.80
C LYS A 216 -13.66 18.94 7.94
N HIS A 217 -14.82 18.49 8.44
CA HIS A 217 -16.05 19.27 8.52
C HIS A 217 -16.57 19.80 7.16
N GLN A 218 -16.15 19.19 6.05
CA GLN A 218 -16.57 19.57 4.70
C GLN A 218 -17.85 18.82 4.29
N VAL A 219 -18.92 19.00 5.07
CA VAL A 219 -20.20 18.26 4.93
C VAL A 219 -20.83 18.46 3.54
N LEU A 220 -20.86 19.71 3.06
CA LEU A 220 -21.45 20.04 1.76
C LEU A 220 -20.66 19.43 0.58
N THR A 221 -19.34 19.35 0.71
CA THR A 221 -18.49 18.70 -0.30
C THR A 221 -18.75 17.20 -0.35
N ALA A 222 -18.92 16.56 0.81
CA ALA A 222 -19.29 15.14 0.90
C ALA A 222 -20.65 14.86 0.23
N ILE A 223 -21.66 15.68 0.50
CA ILE A 223 -22.99 15.57 -0.13
C ILE A 223 -22.90 15.74 -1.65
N ARG A 224 -22.18 16.78 -2.11
CA ARG A 224 -22.00 17.04 -3.55
C ARG A 224 -21.30 15.87 -4.26
N TYR A 225 -20.30 15.29 -3.61
CA TYR A 225 -19.59 14.11 -4.13
C TYR A 225 -20.53 12.91 -4.28
N LEU A 226 -21.29 12.57 -3.23
CA LEU A 226 -22.24 11.44 -3.26
C LEU A 226 -23.33 11.61 -4.31
N ARG A 227 -23.82 12.84 -4.51
CA ARG A 227 -24.72 13.17 -5.60
C ARG A 227 -24.09 12.92 -6.97
N SER A 228 -22.81 13.27 -7.15
CA SER A 228 -22.12 13.06 -8.43
C SER A 228 -21.90 11.59 -8.79
N VAL A 229 -21.79 10.72 -7.78
CA VAL A 229 -21.61 9.27 -7.95
C VAL A 229 -22.96 8.53 -8.04
N GLY A 230 -24.07 9.18 -7.69
CA GLY A 230 -25.41 8.57 -7.69
C GLY A 230 -25.74 7.77 -6.43
N LEU A 231 -24.93 7.89 -5.38
CA LEU A 231 -25.10 7.18 -4.09
C LEU A 231 -25.84 8.03 -3.04
N ALA A 232 -26.50 9.11 -3.45
CA ALA A 232 -27.24 10.00 -2.55
C ALA A 232 -28.31 9.28 -1.70
N ASN A 233 -28.83 8.14 -2.17
CA ASN A 233 -29.89 7.40 -1.48
C ASN A 233 -29.38 6.43 -0.41
N GLN A 234 -28.08 6.13 -0.36
CA GLN A 234 -27.47 5.21 0.62
C GLN A 234 -26.88 5.95 1.83
N MET A 235 -27.08 7.27 1.90
CA MET A 235 -26.51 8.12 2.94
C MET A 235 -27.21 7.91 4.29
N GLN A 236 -26.44 7.74 5.36
CA GLN A 236 -26.95 7.74 6.72
C GLN A 236 -27.07 9.18 7.25
N PRO A 237 -28.28 9.75 7.40
CA PRO A 237 -28.44 11.17 7.73
C PRO A 237 -27.80 11.58 9.06
N ARG A 238 -27.81 10.67 10.03
CA ARG A 238 -27.21 10.85 11.37
C ARG A 238 -25.73 11.23 11.31
N LYS A 239 -24.95 10.61 10.41
CA LYS A 239 -23.49 10.84 10.31
C LYS A 239 -23.19 12.24 9.77
N PHE A 240 -24.03 12.77 8.89
CA PHE A 240 -23.84 14.10 8.32
C PHE A 240 -24.36 15.19 9.27
N LEU A 241 -25.49 14.95 9.94
CA LEU A 241 -26.08 15.91 10.89
C LEU A 241 -25.25 16.05 12.18
N SER A 242 -24.63 14.98 12.66
CA SER A 242 -23.66 15.04 13.78
C SER A 242 -22.51 15.97 13.44
N VAL A 243 -21.84 15.72 12.31
CA VAL A 243 -20.67 16.50 11.88
C VAL A 243 -21.05 17.96 11.58
N ALA A 244 -22.23 18.21 11.00
CA ALA A 244 -22.73 19.56 10.75
C ALA A 244 -23.08 20.32 12.04
N LYS A 245 -23.51 19.61 13.09
CA LYS A 245 -23.71 20.20 14.42
C LYS A 245 -22.38 20.51 15.09
N GLU A 246 -21.41 19.61 14.99
CA GLU A 246 -20.05 19.77 15.53
C GLU A 246 -19.27 20.90 14.85
N SER A 247 -19.52 21.18 13.57
CA SER A 247 -18.87 22.30 12.87
C SER A 247 -19.28 23.67 13.41
N GLY A 248 -20.37 23.76 14.18
CA GLY A 248 -20.82 25.00 14.85
C GLY A 248 -21.39 26.07 13.92
N ASP A 249 -21.47 25.81 12.61
CA ASP A 249 -22.00 26.72 11.60
C ASP A 249 -23.51 26.45 11.35
N PRO A 250 -24.40 27.39 11.71
CA PRO A 250 -25.85 27.21 11.54
C PRO A 250 -26.24 27.04 10.07
N ASP A 251 -25.54 27.67 9.12
CA ASP A 251 -25.91 27.60 7.70
C ASP A 251 -25.60 26.21 7.12
N ILE A 252 -24.47 25.61 7.51
CA ILE A 252 -24.10 24.24 7.12
C ILE A 252 -25.09 23.24 7.71
N PHE A 253 -25.50 23.43 8.97
CA PHE A 253 -26.50 22.57 9.60
C PHE A 253 -27.86 22.68 8.91
N TYR A 254 -28.34 23.90 8.65
CA TYR A 254 -29.62 24.14 7.97
C TYR A 254 -29.66 23.51 6.58
N THR A 255 -28.63 23.76 5.77
CA THR A 255 -28.54 23.24 4.40
C THR A 255 -28.44 21.71 4.36
N THR A 256 -27.68 21.11 5.27
CA THR A 256 -27.56 19.66 5.43
C THR A 256 -28.91 19.05 5.84
N TYR A 257 -29.60 19.66 6.81
CA TYR A 257 -30.90 19.19 7.28
C TYR A 257 -31.97 19.27 6.19
N LYS A 258 -32.08 20.41 5.49
CA LYS A 258 -33.00 20.58 4.36
C LYS A 258 -32.71 19.61 3.21
N TYR A 259 -31.45 19.32 2.93
CA TYR A 259 -31.07 18.34 1.92
C TYR A 259 -31.62 16.94 2.24
N PHE A 260 -31.57 16.50 3.49
CA PHE A 260 -32.13 15.20 3.88
C PHE A 260 -33.66 15.21 3.93
N GLU A 261 -34.31 16.33 4.28
CA GLU A 261 -35.77 16.47 4.11
C GLU A 261 -36.17 16.28 2.64
N ASP A 262 -35.47 16.92 1.70
CA ASP A 262 -35.75 16.80 0.27
C ASP A 262 -35.55 15.35 -0.25
N ILE A 263 -34.55 14.63 0.27
CA ILE A 263 -34.35 13.21 -0.04
C ILE A 263 -35.48 12.35 0.53
N ASN A 264 -35.87 12.57 1.78
CA ASN A 264 -36.95 11.83 2.42
C ASN A 264 -38.29 12.06 1.70
N VAL A 265 -38.57 13.29 1.26
CA VAL A 265 -39.75 13.60 0.43
C VAL A 265 -39.69 12.84 -0.89
N LYS A 266 -38.54 12.82 -1.57
CA LYS A 266 -38.39 12.09 -2.85
C LYS A 266 -38.52 10.57 -2.71
N GLN A 267 -38.04 9.99 -1.61
CA GLN A 267 -38.02 8.54 -1.42
C GLN A 267 -39.27 7.98 -0.75
N ARG A 268 -39.84 8.72 0.20
CA ARG A 268 -40.88 8.24 1.12
C ARG A 268 -42.14 9.11 1.12
N ASN A 269 -42.17 10.22 0.36
CA ASN A 269 -43.23 11.24 0.38
C ASN A 269 -43.50 11.80 1.79
N THR A 270 -42.52 11.73 2.68
CA THR A 270 -42.60 12.22 4.06
C THR A 270 -41.40 13.10 4.37
N THR A 271 -41.60 14.18 5.13
CA THR A 271 -40.52 15.04 5.63
C THR A 271 -39.82 14.45 6.85
N SER A 272 -40.47 13.51 7.54
CA SER A 272 -39.93 12.85 8.73
C SER A 272 -38.78 11.89 8.41
N PHE A 273 -37.71 11.96 9.20
CA PHE A 273 -36.65 10.96 9.20
C PHE A 273 -37.19 9.60 9.63
N ALA A 274 -36.61 8.51 9.11
CA ALA A 274 -37.01 7.18 9.53
C ALA A 274 -36.69 6.96 11.03
N PRO A 275 -37.56 6.29 11.80
CA PRO A 275 -37.34 6.06 13.23
C PRO A 275 -36.06 5.25 13.52
N GLY A 276 -35.57 4.48 12.54
CA GLY A 276 -34.29 3.76 12.63
C GLY A 276 -33.04 4.65 12.56
N ASP A 277 -33.14 5.88 12.04
CA ASP A 277 -31.99 6.78 11.86
C ASP A 277 -31.61 7.56 13.13
N HIS A 278 -32.44 7.49 14.19
CA HIS A 278 -32.22 8.16 15.49
C HIS A 278 -31.92 9.66 15.36
N CYS A 279 -32.63 10.36 14.47
CA CYS A 279 -32.39 11.77 14.17
C CYS A 279 -33.17 12.77 15.06
N GLU A 280 -33.88 12.31 16.08
CA GLU A 280 -34.78 13.12 16.92
C GLU A 280 -34.08 14.30 17.60
N GLU A 281 -32.84 14.10 18.06
CA GLU A 281 -32.00 15.15 18.66
C GLU A 281 -31.70 16.29 17.68
N TYR A 282 -31.52 15.98 16.40
CA TYR A 282 -31.22 16.98 15.36
C TYR A 282 -32.48 17.72 14.92
N GLN A 283 -33.65 17.09 14.98
CA GLN A 283 -34.94 17.76 14.75
C GLN A 283 -35.21 18.80 15.86
N HIS A 284 -34.96 18.42 17.12
CA HIS A 284 -35.07 19.36 18.25
C HIS A 284 -34.07 20.52 18.09
N HIS A 285 -32.81 20.23 17.77
CA HIS A 285 -31.79 21.25 17.53
C HIS A 285 -32.17 22.21 16.39
N PHE A 286 -32.73 21.70 15.30
CA PHE A 286 -33.24 22.52 14.18
C PHE A 286 -34.38 23.44 14.63
N SER A 287 -35.35 22.91 15.40
CA SER A 287 -36.48 23.70 15.89
C SER A 287 -36.05 24.84 16.83
N VAL A 288 -35.04 24.60 17.68
CA VAL A 288 -34.53 25.62 18.61
C VAL A 288 -33.78 26.74 17.88
N LEU A 289 -33.03 26.41 16.83
CA LEU A 289 -32.19 27.38 16.12
C LEU A 289 -32.93 28.20 15.07
N PHE A 290 -33.94 27.63 14.41
CA PHE A 290 -34.54 28.24 13.21
C PHE A 290 -36.07 28.43 13.26
N CYS A 291 -36.76 27.97 14.30
CA CYS A 291 -38.21 28.15 14.45
C CYS A 291 -38.60 29.14 15.56
N GLN A 292 -37.75 30.16 15.84
CA GLN A 292 -38.11 31.33 16.63
C GLN A 292 -38.69 32.45 15.77
#